data_AF-A0A2V7V606-F1
#
_entry.id   AF-A0A2V7V606-F1
#
_cell.length_a   1.000
_cell.length_b   1.000
_cell.length_c   1.000
_cell.angle_alpha   90.00
_cell.angle_beta   90.00
_cell.angle_gamma   90.00
#
_symmetry.space_group_name_H-M   'P 1'
#
loop_
_entity.id
_entity.type
_entity.pdbx_description
1 polymer ?
#
loop_
_entity_poly.entity_id
_entity_poly.type
_entity_poly.pdbx_seq_one_letter_code
_entity_poly.pdbx_strand_id
1 'polypeptide(L)'
;MIPPRLRGRLVMASLLVLAVAQGPSALGRQAAERRPAPVMGYQGADWLEREGREEEQRPGEVIKTMGLKDGDLVADLGCGTGYFARRMARAVAPSGRVYAVDIQAEMLDRMKSLLEKEEITNVVPVLGEAD
;
A
#
# COMPACT_ATOMS: atom_id res chain seq x y z
N MET A 1 -39.43 61.94 57.13
CA MET A 1 -40.67 61.32 56.60
C MET A 1 -40.32 60.56 55.33
N ILE A 2 -40.41 59.23 55.37
CA ILE A 2 -40.18 58.33 54.24
C ILE A 2 -41.40 58.40 53.30
N PRO A 3 -41.20 58.36 51.97
CA PRO A 3 -41.91 57.31 51.25
C PRO A 3 -40.97 56.47 50.36
N PRO A 4 -41.25 55.16 50.26
CA PRO A 4 -40.43 54.20 49.53
C PRO A 4 -40.95 54.02 48.09
N ARG A 5 -40.13 53.41 47.23
CA ARG A 5 -40.45 52.13 46.54
C ARG A 5 -39.38 51.76 45.52
N LEU A 6 -38.99 50.49 45.60
CA LEU A 6 -38.09 49.69 44.78
C LEU A 6 -37.73 50.29 43.41
N ARG A 7 -36.45 50.65 43.26
CA ARG A 7 -35.80 50.83 41.97
C ARG A 7 -35.17 49.51 41.52
N GLY A 8 -35.37 49.21 40.24
CA GLY A 8 -34.28 48.82 39.36
C GLY A 8 -33.97 47.33 39.25
N ARG A 9 -34.29 46.79 38.07
CA ARG A 9 -33.71 45.56 37.52
C ARG A 9 -32.18 45.69 37.49
N LEU A 10 -31.46 44.67 37.95
CA LEU A 10 -30.07 44.38 37.56
C LEU A 10 -30.09 42.93 37.05
N VAL A 11 -30.29 42.70 35.76
CA VAL A 11 -29.24 42.55 34.73
C VAL A 11 -28.06 41.74 35.24
N MET A 12 -28.08 40.46 34.85
CA MET A 12 -26.95 39.56 34.92
C MET A 12 -25.88 40.04 33.92
N ALA A 13 -24.64 40.27 34.34
CA ALA A 13 -23.53 40.56 33.44
C ALA A 13 -22.23 39.94 33.97
N SER A 14 -21.99 38.71 33.49
CA SER A 14 -20.73 38.21 32.92
C SER A 14 -19.44 38.37 33.72
N LEU A 15 -19.03 37.29 34.39
CA LEU A 15 -17.64 37.06 34.75
C LEU A 15 -16.89 36.52 33.52
N LEU A 16 -16.00 37.34 32.96
CA LEU A 16 -15.09 36.96 31.88
C LEU A 16 -13.97 36.06 32.45
N VAL A 17 -13.97 34.76 32.14
CA VAL A 17 -12.81 33.89 32.38
C VAL A 17 -12.07 33.71 31.07
N LEU A 18 -10.91 34.36 30.96
CA LEU A 18 -9.95 34.16 29.88
C LEU A 18 -9.19 32.85 30.16
N ALA A 19 -9.70 31.72 29.68
CA ALA A 19 -8.94 30.48 29.67
C ALA A 19 -8.04 30.44 28.43
N VAL A 20 -6.73 30.56 28.66
CA VAL A 20 -5.67 30.44 27.65
C VAL A 20 -5.82 29.09 26.93
N ALA A 21 -6.03 29.14 25.62
CA ALA A 21 -6.00 27.96 24.76
C ALA A 21 -4.57 27.40 24.71
N GLN A 22 -4.26 26.45 25.59
CA GLN A 22 -3.11 25.57 25.43
C GLN A 22 -3.45 24.59 24.29
N GLY A 23 -3.25 25.03 23.04
CA GLY A 23 -3.19 24.11 21.92
C GLY A 23 -2.08 23.08 22.19
N PRO A 24 -2.21 21.81 21.72
CA PRO A 24 -1.16 20.83 21.89
C PRO A 24 0.13 21.41 21.31
N SER A 25 1.09 21.65 22.20
CA SER A 25 2.43 22.13 21.85
C SER A 25 3.01 21.20 20.79
N ALA A 26 3.47 21.79 19.68
CA ALA A 26 4.23 21.13 18.62
C ALA A 26 5.65 20.73 19.11
N LEU A 27 5.75 20.19 20.33
CA LEU A 27 6.94 19.58 20.87
C LEU A 27 7.20 18.27 20.11
N GLY A 28 7.95 18.42 19.02
CA GLY A 28 8.94 17.45 18.57
C GLY A 28 8.45 16.02 18.42
N ARG A 29 7.55 15.76 17.45
CA ARG A 29 7.69 14.49 16.72
C ARG A 29 8.92 14.63 15.85
N GLN A 30 10.08 14.27 16.39
CA GLN A 30 11.22 13.95 15.55
C GLN A 30 10.71 12.86 14.60
N ALA A 31 10.57 13.20 13.31
CA ALA A 31 10.16 12.23 12.31
C ALA A 31 11.10 11.04 12.46
N ALA A 32 10.58 9.88 12.84
CA ALA A 32 11.39 8.69 12.98
C ALA A 32 12.14 8.51 11.65
N GLU A 33 13.47 8.46 11.73
CA GLU A 33 14.31 8.29 10.56
C GLU A 33 13.84 7.05 9.80
N ARG A 34 13.47 7.21 8.52
CA ARG A 34 12.96 6.11 7.71
C ARG A 34 14.08 5.10 7.54
N ARG A 35 13.95 3.95 8.20
CA ARG A 35 14.84 2.79 7.99
C ARG A 35 14.17 1.83 7.01
N PRO A 36 14.72 1.63 5.80
CA PRO A 36 14.25 0.58 4.91
C PRO A 36 14.29 -0.77 5.63
N ALA A 37 13.28 -1.60 5.39
CA ALA A 37 13.36 -2.99 5.80
C ALA A 37 14.56 -3.67 5.10
N PRO A 38 15.18 -4.68 5.73
CA PRO A 38 16.12 -5.54 5.03
C PRO A 38 15.48 -6.14 3.77
N VAL A 39 16.28 -6.37 2.74
CA VAL A 39 15.81 -7.05 1.52
C VAL A 39 15.37 -8.48 1.86
N MET A 40 14.28 -8.93 1.25
CA MET A 40 13.85 -10.32 1.32
C MET A 40 14.70 -11.13 0.35
N GLY A 41 15.47 -12.09 0.85
CA GLY A 41 16.19 -13.05 0.00
C GLY A 41 15.26 -14.10 -0.61
N TYR A 42 15.71 -14.78 -1.66
CA TYR A 42 14.97 -15.87 -2.31
C TYR A 42 14.61 -17.02 -1.34
N GLN A 43 15.35 -17.17 -0.23
CA GLN A 43 15.03 -18.14 0.81
C GLN A 43 13.67 -17.88 1.48
N GLY A 44 13.19 -16.63 1.45
CA GLY A 44 11.87 -16.25 1.99
C GLY A 44 10.73 -16.35 0.98
N ALA A 45 10.98 -16.84 -0.23
CA ALA A 45 10.02 -16.77 -1.34
C ALA A 45 8.67 -17.45 -1.04
N ASP A 46 8.62 -18.46 -0.15
CA ASP A 46 7.38 -19.13 0.25
C ASP A 46 6.37 -18.16 0.87
N TRP A 47 6.86 -17.10 1.52
CA TRP A 47 6.02 -16.06 2.09
C TRP A 47 5.20 -15.31 1.04
N LEU A 48 5.70 -15.22 -0.20
CA LEU A 48 5.01 -14.54 -1.32
C LEU A 48 3.81 -15.36 -1.81
N GLU A 49 3.83 -16.67 -1.60
CA GLU A 49 2.82 -17.65 -1.99
C GLU A 49 1.96 -18.15 -0.80
N ARG A 50 2.17 -17.60 0.39
CA ARG A 50 1.51 -18.07 1.62
C ARG A 50 -0.01 -18.06 1.53
N GLU A 51 -0.61 -18.99 2.27
CA GLU A 51 -2.06 -19.01 2.49
C GLU A 51 -2.53 -17.73 3.19
N GLY A 52 -3.77 -17.31 2.92
CA GLY A 52 -4.35 -16.08 3.48
C GLY A 52 -3.95 -14.79 2.75
N ARG A 53 -2.90 -14.79 1.91
CA ARG A 53 -2.46 -13.59 1.18
C ARG A 53 -3.56 -12.98 0.30
N GLU A 54 -4.39 -13.81 -0.32
CA GLU A 54 -5.49 -13.33 -1.16
C GLU A 54 -6.50 -12.51 -0.34
N GLU A 55 -6.83 -12.96 0.88
CA GLU A 55 -7.77 -12.29 1.77
C GLU A 55 -7.16 -11.04 2.41
N GLU A 56 -5.92 -11.14 2.90
CA GLU A 56 -5.22 -10.05 3.57
C GLU A 56 -4.87 -8.89 2.62
N GLN A 57 -4.43 -9.22 1.40
CA GLN A 57 -3.86 -8.24 0.46
C GLN A 57 -4.74 -7.95 -0.74
N ARG A 58 -5.81 -8.73 -0.96
CA ARG A 58 -6.80 -8.57 -2.04
C ARG A 58 -6.15 -8.34 -3.42
N PRO A 59 -5.14 -9.14 -3.81
CA PRO A 59 -4.39 -8.91 -5.04
C PRO A 59 -5.27 -9.06 -6.29
N GLY A 60 -6.33 -9.87 -6.28
CA GLY A 60 -7.30 -9.88 -7.38
C GLY A 60 -7.95 -8.52 -7.62
N GLU A 61 -8.23 -7.76 -6.56
CA GLU A 61 -8.77 -6.40 -6.71
C GLU A 61 -7.74 -5.41 -7.23
N VAL A 62 -6.48 -5.55 -6.80
CA VAL A 62 -5.37 -4.75 -7.35
C VAL A 62 -5.32 -4.91 -8.86
N ILE A 63 -5.33 -6.15 -9.36
CA ILE A 63 -5.34 -6.43 -10.82
C ILE A 63 -6.58 -5.85 -11.50
N LYS A 64 -7.76 -5.99 -10.89
CA LYS A 64 -9.00 -5.42 -11.45
C LYS A 64 -8.93 -3.89 -11.57
N THR A 65 -8.40 -3.21 -10.56
CA THR A 65 -8.32 -1.76 -10.52
C THR A 65 -7.27 -1.21 -11.49
N MET A 66 -6.25 -1.99 -11.85
CA MET A 66 -5.28 -1.60 -12.90
C MET A 66 -5.94 -1.42 -14.28
N GLY A 67 -7.10 -2.03 -14.52
CA GLY A 67 -7.83 -1.86 -15.78
C GLY A 67 -7.11 -2.42 -17.01
N LEU A 68 -6.28 -3.45 -16.80
CA LEU A 68 -5.54 -4.15 -17.85
C LEU A 68 -6.48 -4.77 -18.88
N LYS A 69 -6.04 -4.78 -20.14
CA LYS A 69 -6.78 -5.28 -21.30
C LYS A 69 -5.94 -6.26 -22.09
N ASP A 70 -6.62 -7.06 -22.90
CA ASP A 70 -5.96 -7.88 -23.92
C ASP A 70 -5.03 -7.02 -24.78
N GLY A 71 -3.81 -7.49 -24.99
CA GLY A 71 -2.79 -6.82 -25.78
C GLY A 71 -1.87 -5.89 -24.99
N ASP A 72 -2.18 -5.57 -23.73
CA ASP A 72 -1.32 -4.69 -22.94
C ASP A 72 0.06 -5.32 -22.69
N LEU A 73 1.09 -4.46 -22.68
CA LEU A 73 2.45 -4.80 -22.30
C LEU A 73 2.73 -4.26 -20.91
N VAL A 74 3.11 -5.15 -19.98
CA VAL A 74 3.25 -4.81 -18.56
C VAL A 74 4.66 -5.13 -18.08
N ALA A 75 5.24 -4.28 -17.24
CA ALA A 75 6.46 -4.57 -16.51
C ALA A 75 6.14 -4.79 -15.02
N ASP A 76 6.55 -5.95 -14.48
CA ASP A 76 6.47 -6.28 -13.06
C ASP A 76 7.89 -6.19 -12.46
N LEU A 77 8.17 -5.14 -11.67
CA LEU A 77 9.50 -4.85 -11.15
C LEU A 77 9.66 -5.42 -9.72
N GLY A 78 10.65 -6.28 -9.52
CA GLY A 78 10.77 -7.07 -8.29
C GLY A 78 9.70 -8.15 -8.24
N CYS A 79 9.55 -8.90 -9.34
CA CYS A 79 8.43 -9.82 -9.52
C CYS A 79 8.45 -11.01 -8.55
N GLY A 80 9.59 -11.31 -7.92
CA GLY A 80 9.76 -12.46 -7.03
C GLY A 80 9.36 -13.76 -7.71
N THR A 81 8.49 -14.53 -7.06
CA THR A 81 7.89 -15.78 -7.60
C THR A 81 6.89 -15.56 -8.73
N GLY A 82 6.66 -14.31 -9.17
CA GLY A 82 5.70 -13.96 -10.22
C GLY A 82 4.24 -14.00 -9.76
N TYR A 83 3.96 -13.82 -8.46
CA TYR A 83 2.60 -13.85 -7.93
C TYR A 83 1.66 -12.86 -8.61
N PHE A 84 2.13 -11.64 -8.87
CA PHE A 84 1.38 -10.62 -9.62
C PHE A 84 1.54 -10.80 -11.13
N ALA A 85 2.77 -11.02 -11.62
CA ALA A 85 3.02 -11.31 -13.04
C ALA A 85 2.07 -12.36 -13.63
N ARG A 86 1.86 -13.50 -12.95
CA ARG A 86 0.93 -14.56 -13.39
C ARG A 86 -0.52 -14.08 -13.51
N ARG A 87 -0.98 -13.23 -12.59
CA ARG A 87 -2.34 -12.68 -12.61
C ARG A 87 -2.51 -11.63 -13.72
N MET A 88 -1.51 -10.76 -13.88
CA MET A 88 -1.47 -9.79 -14.97
C MET A 88 -1.42 -10.49 -16.34
N ALA A 89 -0.66 -11.58 -16.45
CA ALA A 89 -0.54 -12.38 -17.66
C ALA A 89 -1.89 -12.90 -18.16
N ARG A 90 -2.74 -13.38 -17.24
CA ARG A 90 -4.12 -13.79 -17.56
C ARG A 90 -5.01 -12.61 -17.97
N ALA A 91 -4.81 -11.44 -17.37
CA ALA A 91 -5.61 -10.24 -17.66
C ALA A 91 -5.30 -9.63 -19.04
N VAL A 92 -4.05 -9.77 -19.51
CA VAL A 92 -3.59 -9.20 -20.80
C VAL A 92 -3.61 -10.21 -21.95
N ALA A 93 -3.97 -11.47 -21.68
CA ALA A 93 -4.06 -12.51 -22.70
C ALA A 93 -5.28 -12.31 -23.64
N PRO A 94 -5.24 -12.87 -24.87
CA PRO A 94 -4.16 -13.69 -25.46
C PRO A 94 -3.00 -12.92 -26.11
N SER A 95 -3.16 -11.63 -26.38
CA SER A 95 -2.27 -10.86 -27.25
C SER A 95 -1.20 -10.07 -26.48
N GLY A 96 -1.39 -9.87 -25.17
CA GLY A 96 -0.50 -9.11 -24.31
C GLY A 96 0.61 -9.95 -23.67
N ARG A 97 1.52 -9.26 -22.98
CA ARG A 97 2.74 -9.85 -22.42
C ARG A 97 3.16 -9.14 -21.15
N VAL A 98 3.66 -9.91 -20.18
CA VAL A 98 4.25 -9.37 -18.95
C VAL A 98 5.76 -9.60 -18.98
N TYR A 99 6.54 -8.56 -18.75
CA TYR A 99 7.98 -8.61 -18.51
C TYR A 99 8.20 -8.62 -17.00
N ALA A 100 8.58 -9.77 -16.47
CA ALA A 100 8.75 -9.99 -15.04
C ALA A 100 10.24 -9.86 -14.69
N VAL A 101 10.58 -8.77 -14.01
CA VAL A 101 11.96 -8.36 -13.72
C VAL A 101 12.29 -8.65 -12.26
N ASP A 102 13.38 -9.35 -12.02
CA ASP A 102 13.96 -9.51 -10.68
C ASP A 102 15.48 -9.57 -10.76
N ILE A 103 16.18 -9.10 -9.72
CA ILE A 103 17.65 -9.15 -9.63
C ILE A 103 18.14 -10.52 -9.14
N GLN A 104 17.26 -11.31 -8.53
CA GLN A 104 17.60 -12.63 -7.99
C GLN A 104 17.23 -13.73 -8.99
N ALA A 105 18.23 -14.39 -9.57
CA ALA A 105 18.01 -15.45 -10.54
C ALA A 105 17.14 -16.60 -9.97
N GLU A 106 17.30 -16.90 -8.68
CA GLU A 106 16.54 -17.94 -7.98
C GLU A 106 15.04 -17.62 -7.89
N MET A 107 14.67 -16.33 -7.81
CA MET A 107 13.26 -15.91 -7.87
C MET A 107 12.69 -16.17 -9.26
N LEU A 108 13.44 -15.85 -10.31
CA LEU A 108 13.03 -16.11 -11.69
C LEU A 108 12.90 -17.59 -11.98
N ASP A 109 13.81 -18.43 -11.48
CA ASP A 109 13.71 -19.88 -11.67
C ASP A 109 12.48 -20.46 -10.98
N ARG A 110 12.19 -20.00 -9.76
CA ARG A 110 10.96 -20.38 -9.06
C ARG A 110 9.71 -19.94 -9.81
N MET A 111 9.71 -18.70 -10.32
CA MET A 111 8.61 -18.19 -11.15
C MET A 111 8.41 -19.06 -12.39
N LYS A 112 9.48 -19.44 -13.10
CA LYS A 112 9.38 -20.32 -14.28
C LYS A 112 8.68 -21.64 -13.94
N SER A 113 9.05 -22.30 -12.84
CA SER A 113 8.38 -23.54 -12.41
C SER A 113 6.89 -23.33 -12.12
N LEU A 114 6.51 -22.18 -11.54
CA LEU A 114 5.11 -21.85 -11.29
C LEU A 114 4.34 -21.53 -12.58
N LEU A 115 4.98 -20.84 -13.54
CA LEU A 115 4.42 -20.56 -14.86
C LEU A 115 4.13 -21.85 -15.63
N GLU A 116 5.07 -22.79 -15.62
CA GLU A 116 4.91 -24.12 -16.23
C GLU A 116 3.74 -24.89 -15.60
N LYS A 117 3.69 -24.93 -14.26
CA LYS A 117 2.61 -25.60 -13.52
C LYS A 117 1.23 -25.02 -13.82
N GLU A 118 1.16 -23.72 -14.10
CA GLU A 118 -0.07 -22.99 -14.36
C GLU A 118 -0.40 -22.79 -15.85
N GLU A 119 0.45 -23.33 -16.72
CA GLU A 119 0.34 -23.25 -18.18
C GLU A 119 0.27 -21.80 -18.70
N ILE A 120 0.98 -20.87 -18.04
CA ILE A 120 1.08 -19.47 -18.45
C ILE A 120 2.30 -19.29 -19.35
N THR A 121 2.08 -18.80 -20.58
CA THR A 121 3.11 -18.73 -21.62
C THR A 121 3.49 -17.31 -22.04
N ASN A 122 2.75 -16.30 -21.60
CA ASN A 122 2.94 -14.90 -22.00
C ASN A 122 3.66 -14.04 -20.93
N VAL A 123 4.50 -14.67 -20.10
CA VAL A 123 5.41 -13.99 -19.17
C VAL A 123 6.85 -14.15 -19.66
N VAL A 124 7.57 -13.05 -19.78
CA VAL A 124 8.99 -13.01 -20.14
C VAL A 124 9.81 -12.70 -18.89
N PRO A 125 10.62 -13.65 -18.39
CA PRO A 125 11.55 -13.37 -17.30
C PRO A 125 12.69 -12.46 -17.78
N VAL A 126 13.06 -11.47 -16.97
CA VAL A 126 14.18 -10.56 -17.21
C VAL A 126 15.03 -10.52 -15.96
N LEU A 127 16.29 -10.97 -16.06
CA LEU A 127 17.26 -10.79 -14.98
C LEU A 127 17.72 -9.35 -14.96
N GLY A 128 17.42 -8.64 -13.87
CA GLY A 128 17.87 -7.28 -13.63
C GLY A 128 19.28 -7.25 -13.03
N GLU A 129 19.90 -6.08 -13.09
CA GLU A 129 21.16 -5.77 -12.43
C GLU A 129 20.92 -4.65 -11.42
N ALA A 130 21.70 -4.63 -10.34
CA ALA A 130 21.70 -3.51 -9.40
C ALA A 130 22.64 -2.42 -9.92
N ASP A 131 22.19 -1.16 -9.85
CA ASP A 131 22.99 0.03 -10.17
C ASP A 131 24.07 0.33 -9.11
#